data_AF-A0A6P7X3U1-F1
#
_entry.id   AF-A0A6P7X3U1-F1
#
_cell.length_a   1.000
_cell.length_b   1.000
_cell.length_c   1.000
_cell.angle_alpha   90.00
_cell.angle_beta   90.00
_cell.angle_gamma   90.00
#
_symmetry.space_group_name_H-M   'P 1'
#
loop_
_entity.id
_entity.type
_entity.pdbx_description
1 polymer ?
#
loop_
_entity_poly.entity_id
_entity_poly.type
_entity_poly.pdbx_seq_one_letter_code
_entity_poly.pdbx_strand_id
1 'polypeptide(L)'
;VFKREELKVISDLCVKHNLFASVMRCTNGWSMMEANNVRIASLPGMWDRSITIGSAGKSFSATGWKVGWALGPDHLLKHLRTVHQNSVYHCATAAQEAVSYMFKRELSLFGTPDSYFVQLPQELKQKRNRLAQCLTEVGMEPIIPEGSYYMMADISRFSEFPIPPSQKISL
;
A
#
# COMPACT_ATOMS: atom_id res chain seq x y z
N VAL A 1 -8.58 -2.01 -5.61
CA VAL A 1 -7.42 -2.90 -5.42
C VAL A 1 -7.22 -3.63 -6.74
N PHE A 2 -5.98 -3.93 -7.16
CA PHE A 2 -5.79 -4.62 -8.44
C PHE A 2 -6.26 -6.07 -8.37
N LYS A 3 -7.14 -6.46 -9.30
CA LYS A 3 -7.61 -7.83 -9.48
C LYS A 3 -6.53 -8.69 -10.13
N ARG A 4 -6.68 -10.01 -10.03
CA ARG A 4 -5.72 -10.96 -10.61
C ARG A 4 -5.60 -10.78 -12.12
N GLU A 5 -6.71 -10.54 -12.80
CA GLU A 5 -6.79 -10.37 -14.25
C GLU A 5 -6.05 -9.10 -14.69
N GLU A 6 -6.22 -8.01 -13.95
CA GLU A 6 -5.50 -6.74 -14.19
C GLU A 6 -4.00 -6.92 -13.95
N LEU A 7 -3.60 -7.58 -12.86
CA LEU A 7 -2.20 -7.90 -12.60
C LEU A 7 -1.60 -8.84 -13.66
N LYS A 8 -2.43 -9.72 -14.26
CA LYS A 8 -2.00 -10.60 -15.35
C LYS A 8 -1.67 -9.81 -16.61
N VAL A 9 -2.47 -8.82 -16.98
CA VAL A 9 -2.16 -7.93 -18.11
C VAL A 9 -0.81 -7.24 -17.89
N ILE A 10 -0.58 -6.73 -16.69
CA ILE A 10 0.71 -6.10 -16.33
C ILE A 10 1.84 -7.12 -16.39
N SER A 11 1.67 -8.32 -15.81
CA SER A 11 2.72 -9.34 -15.82
C SER A 11 3.07 -9.81 -17.23
N ASP A 12 2.07 -10.00 -18.09
CA ASP A 12 2.28 -10.46 -19.46
C ASP A 12 3.09 -9.42 -20.25
N LEU A 13 2.84 -8.12 -20.05
CA LEU A 13 3.65 -7.04 -20.62
C LEU A 13 5.07 -7.01 -20.04
N CYS A 14 5.22 -7.16 -18.72
CA CYS A 14 6.54 -7.19 -18.08
C CYS A 14 7.40 -8.36 -18.59
N VAL A 15 6.81 -9.54 -18.74
CA VAL A 15 7.50 -10.72 -19.26
C VAL A 15 7.84 -10.54 -20.73
N LYS A 16 6.87 -10.14 -21.57
CA LYS A 16 7.06 -9.95 -23.01
C LYS A 16 8.16 -8.95 -23.34
N HIS A 17 8.25 -7.86 -22.58
CA HIS A 17 9.19 -6.77 -22.85
C HIS A 17 10.41 -6.77 -21.91
N ASN A 18 10.61 -7.84 -21.14
CA ASN A 18 11.67 -7.96 -20.15
C ASN A 18 11.79 -6.74 -19.20
N LEU A 19 10.66 -6.22 -18.74
CA LEU A 19 10.60 -5.08 -17.82
C LEU A 19 10.69 -5.55 -16.37
N PHE A 20 11.17 -4.65 -15.51
CA PHE A 20 11.12 -4.80 -14.07
C PHE A 20 9.82 -4.20 -13.49
N ALA A 21 9.30 -4.83 -12.45
CA ALA A 21 8.15 -4.35 -11.69
C ALA A 21 8.59 -3.93 -10.28
N SER A 22 8.54 -2.63 -9.98
CA SER A 22 8.67 -2.14 -8.61
C SER A 22 7.28 -2.00 -8.00
N VAL A 23 7.02 -2.75 -6.94
CA VAL A 23 5.68 -2.91 -6.36
C VAL A 23 5.72 -2.39 -4.94
N MET A 24 5.25 -1.15 -4.77
CA MET A 24 5.12 -0.57 -3.44
C MET A 24 3.87 -1.11 -2.75
N ARG A 25 4.07 -2.00 -1.78
CA ARG A 25 3.01 -2.55 -0.94
C ARG A 25 3.09 -1.98 0.46
N CYS A 26 2.60 -0.77 0.54
CA CYS A 26 2.64 0.03 1.75
C CYS A 26 1.70 -0.52 2.84
N THR A 27 0.55 -1.07 2.48
CA THR A 27 -0.30 -1.84 3.39
C THR A 27 0.03 -3.31 3.21
N ASN A 28 0.30 -4.04 4.30
CA ASN A 28 0.62 -5.47 4.25
C ASN A 28 -0.37 -6.28 3.38
N GLY A 29 0.07 -7.48 3.00
CA GLY A 29 -0.57 -8.53 2.19
C GLY A 29 -2.08 -8.80 2.31
N TRP A 30 -2.76 -8.13 3.23
CA TRP A 30 -4.10 -8.39 3.70
C TRP A 30 -4.85 -7.05 3.59
N SER A 31 -5.22 -6.65 2.37
CA SER A 31 -6.17 -5.54 2.28
C SER A 31 -7.40 -5.97 3.06
N MET A 32 -7.66 -5.26 4.16
CA MET A 32 -8.83 -4.40 4.21
C MET A 32 -9.84 -4.77 3.13
N MET A 33 -10.63 -5.81 3.39
CA MET A 33 -11.91 -6.16 2.74
C MET A 33 -12.04 -7.47 1.97
N GLU A 34 -11.03 -8.08 1.32
CA GLU A 34 -11.22 -9.40 0.67
C GLU A 34 -9.94 -10.26 0.55
N ALA A 35 -10.13 -11.58 0.59
CA ALA A 35 -9.11 -12.64 0.49
C ALA A 35 -8.41 -12.75 -0.88
N ASN A 36 -8.69 -11.86 -1.83
CA ASN A 36 -8.25 -11.95 -3.23
C ASN A 36 -7.00 -11.11 -3.57
N ASN A 37 -6.20 -10.73 -2.57
CA ASN A 37 -4.99 -9.94 -2.80
C ASN A 37 -3.85 -10.77 -3.43
N VAL A 38 -3.85 -10.86 -4.75
CA VAL A 38 -2.75 -11.47 -5.49
C VAL A 38 -1.53 -10.55 -5.46
N ARG A 39 -0.35 -11.13 -5.21
CA ARG A 39 0.93 -10.41 -5.34
C ARG A 39 1.40 -10.60 -6.77
N ILE A 40 1.71 -9.53 -7.49
CA ILE A 40 2.24 -9.66 -8.85
C ILE A 40 3.53 -10.51 -8.88
N ALA A 41 4.37 -10.41 -7.84
CA ALA A 41 5.58 -11.23 -7.70
C ALA A 41 5.30 -12.74 -7.53
N SER A 42 4.06 -13.15 -7.17
CA SER A 42 3.67 -14.56 -7.13
C SER A 42 3.05 -15.07 -8.44
N LEU A 43 2.94 -14.21 -9.47
CA LEU A 43 2.53 -14.64 -10.80
C LEU A 43 3.70 -15.32 -11.54
N PRO A 44 3.43 -16.26 -12.45
CA PRO A 44 4.47 -16.93 -13.24
C PRO A 44 5.40 -15.93 -13.94
N GLY A 45 6.71 -16.15 -13.83
CA GLY A 45 7.74 -15.31 -14.48
C GLY A 45 7.98 -13.93 -13.84
N MET A 46 7.27 -13.58 -12.76
CA MET A 46 7.36 -12.26 -12.14
C MET A 46 8.34 -12.17 -10.97
N TRP A 47 8.62 -13.26 -10.26
CA TRP A 47 9.55 -13.25 -9.12
C TRP A 47 10.92 -12.66 -9.51
N ASP A 48 11.51 -13.16 -10.59
CA ASP A 48 12.85 -12.76 -11.06
C ASP A 48 12.92 -11.32 -11.59
N ARG A 49 11.81 -10.58 -11.60
CA ARG A 49 11.75 -9.20 -12.10
C ARG A 49 10.96 -8.26 -11.21
N SER A 50 10.62 -8.69 -9.99
CA SER A 50 9.82 -7.90 -9.08
C SER A 50 10.58 -7.54 -7.80
N ILE A 51 10.45 -6.29 -7.37
CA ILE A 51 10.80 -5.87 -6.01
C ILE A 51 9.52 -5.49 -5.29
N THR A 52 9.19 -6.19 -4.21
CA THR A 52 8.06 -5.88 -3.33
C THR A 52 8.54 -5.06 -2.14
N ILE A 53 8.02 -3.85 -1.96
CA ILE A 53 8.38 -2.95 -0.87
C ILE A 53 7.30 -3.00 0.21
N GLY A 54 7.69 -3.12 1.49
CA GLY A 54 6.79 -3.05 2.63
C GLY A 54 7.11 -1.90 3.60
N SER A 55 6.16 -1.58 4.46
CA SER A 55 6.26 -0.47 5.43
C SER A 55 5.70 -0.87 6.79
N ALA A 56 6.50 -0.77 7.84
CA ALA A 56 6.04 -1.00 9.21
C ALA A 56 5.00 0.05 9.60
N GLY A 57 5.23 1.32 9.24
CA GLY A 57 4.36 2.42 9.66
C GLY A 57 2.92 2.30 9.18
N LYS A 58 2.70 1.66 8.04
CA LYS A 58 1.36 1.40 7.49
C LYS A 58 0.81 0.03 7.85
N SER A 59 1.68 -0.91 8.21
CA SER A 59 1.28 -2.25 8.65
C SER A 59 0.84 -2.28 10.11
N PHE A 60 1.45 -1.41 10.92
CA PHE A 60 1.35 -1.40 12.37
C PHE A 60 0.94 -0.02 12.93
N SER A 61 0.46 0.87 12.07
CA SER A 61 0.08 2.25 12.41
C SER A 61 1.17 3.06 13.13
N ALA A 62 2.45 2.72 12.91
CA ALA A 62 3.62 3.32 13.55
C ALA A 62 4.41 4.20 12.55
N THR A 63 3.75 5.18 11.93
CA THR A 63 4.31 5.98 10.80
C THR A 63 5.62 6.69 11.16
N GLY A 64 5.77 7.11 12.42
CA GLY A 64 6.98 7.77 12.93
C GLY A 64 8.21 6.87 13.07
N TRP A 65 8.05 5.53 13.03
CA TRP A 65 9.18 4.60 13.20
C TRP A 65 10.07 4.50 11.96
N LYS A 66 9.54 4.88 10.78
CA LYS A 66 10.29 4.95 9.51
C LYS A 66 11.04 3.66 9.13
N VAL A 67 10.50 2.50 9.52
CA VAL A 67 11.01 1.18 9.10
C VAL A 67 10.24 0.66 7.88
N GLY A 68 10.97 0.17 6.89
CA GLY A 68 10.45 -0.49 5.70
C GLY A 68 11.42 -1.57 5.20
N TRP A 69 11.03 -2.33 4.20
CA TRP A 69 11.83 -3.43 3.65
C TRP A 69 11.57 -3.62 2.16
N ALA A 70 12.49 -4.28 1.48
CA ALA A 70 12.36 -4.72 0.09
C ALA A 70 12.56 -6.23 0.00
N LEU A 71 11.70 -6.91 -0.74
CA LEU A 71 11.75 -8.36 -1.00
C LEU A 71 11.86 -8.57 -2.50
N GLY A 72 12.73 -9.48 -2.93
CA GLY A 72 12.93 -9.78 -4.34
C GLY A 72 14.08 -10.76 -4.54
N PRO A 73 14.40 -11.11 -5.80
CA PRO A 73 15.49 -12.01 -6.13
C PRO A 73 16.84 -11.34 -5.88
N ASP A 74 17.85 -12.13 -5.51
CA ASP A 74 19.15 -11.61 -5.10
C ASP A 74 19.83 -10.75 -6.18
N HIS A 75 19.69 -11.13 -7.44
CA HIS A 75 20.27 -10.40 -8.56
C HIS A 75 19.71 -8.97 -8.71
N LEU A 76 18.53 -8.67 -8.16
CA LEU A 76 18.00 -7.31 -8.04
C LEU A 76 18.39 -6.67 -6.71
N LEU A 77 18.24 -7.41 -5.60
CA LEU A 77 18.49 -6.87 -4.26
C LEU A 77 19.96 -6.50 -4.03
N LYS A 78 20.92 -7.13 -4.72
CA LYS A 78 22.34 -6.75 -4.64
C LYS A 78 22.57 -5.28 -4.97
N HIS A 79 21.85 -4.74 -5.95
CA HIS A 79 21.95 -3.34 -6.35
C HIS A 79 21.35 -2.40 -5.29
N LEU A 80 20.24 -2.80 -4.66
CA LEU A 80 19.64 -2.06 -3.54
C LEU A 80 20.58 -2.05 -2.33
N ARG A 81 21.27 -3.16 -2.03
CA ARG A 81 22.28 -3.22 -0.97
C ARG A 81 23.45 -2.29 -1.24
N THR A 82 23.94 -2.21 -2.48
CA THR A 82 24.98 -1.25 -2.87
C THR A 82 24.55 0.19 -2.62
N VAL A 83 23.33 0.57 -3.02
CA VAL A 83 22.80 1.92 -2.75
C VAL A 83 22.66 2.16 -1.25
N HIS A 84 22.14 1.20 -0.49
CA HIS A 84 21.97 1.32 0.96
C HIS A 84 23.31 1.54 1.66
N GLN A 85 24.33 0.74 1.33
CA GLN A 85 25.68 0.86 1.87
C GLN A 85 26.31 2.24 1.57
N ASN A 86 26.07 2.81 0.39
CA ASN A 86 26.65 4.09 -0.03
C ASN A 86 25.76 5.31 0.25
N SER A 87 24.68 5.14 1.01
CA SER A 87 23.78 6.25 1.39
C SER A 87 23.66 6.34 2.91
N VAL A 88 22.77 5.53 3.50
CA VAL A 88 22.46 5.58 4.93
C VAL A 88 23.22 4.54 5.74
N TYR A 89 23.70 3.47 5.08
CA TYR A 89 24.43 2.32 5.61
C TYR A 89 23.67 1.46 6.64
N HIS A 90 23.05 2.09 7.64
CA HIS A 90 22.33 1.43 8.73
C HIS A 90 20.93 2.03 8.92
N CYS A 91 20.03 1.25 9.49
CA CYS A 91 18.72 1.68 9.98
C CYS A 91 18.70 1.69 11.52
N ALA A 92 17.77 2.42 12.13
CA ALA A 92 17.65 2.50 13.58
C ALA A 92 17.38 1.13 14.23
N THR A 93 18.31 0.64 15.06
CA THR A 93 18.25 -0.70 15.68
C THR A 93 17.01 -0.90 16.54
N ALA A 94 16.68 0.07 17.40
CA ALA A 94 15.53 -0.02 18.30
C ALA A 94 14.20 -0.14 17.53
N ALA A 95 14.04 0.63 16.45
CA ALA A 95 12.84 0.55 15.62
C ALA A 95 12.76 -0.79 14.86
N GLN A 96 13.88 -1.33 14.39
CA GLN A 96 13.93 -2.65 13.76
C GLN A 96 13.58 -3.78 14.73
N GLU A 97 14.07 -3.71 15.98
CA GLU A 97 13.72 -4.65 17.04
C GLU A 97 12.21 -4.64 17.29
N ALA A 98 11.64 -3.46 17.49
CA ALA A 98 10.22 -3.35 17.78
C ALA A 98 9.35 -3.92 16.65
N VAL A 99 9.70 -3.65 15.38
CA VAL A 99 9.02 -4.24 14.22
C VAL A 99 9.18 -5.76 14.16
N SER A 100 10.34 -6.30 14.53
CA SER A 100 10.57 -7.75 14.63
C SER A 100 9.65 -8.38 15.68
N TYR A 101 9.53 -7.78 16.87
CA TYR A 101 8.61 -8.23 17.91
C TYR A 101 7.16 -8.22 17.43
N MET A 102 6.72 -7.13 16.78
CA MET A 102 5.37 -7.01 16.24
C MET A 102 5.06 -8.09 15.20
N PHE A 103 5.99 -8.38 14.30
CA PHE A 103 5.81 -9.46 13.33
C PHE A 103 5.75 -10.84 14.00
N LYS A 104 6.58 -11.12 15.01
CA LYS A 104 6.53 -12.39 15.75
C LYS A 104 5.19 -12.57 16.45
N ARG A 105 4.68 -11.52 17.12
CA ARG A 105 3.36 -11.52 17.73
C ARG A 105 2.27 -11.77 16.69
N GLU A 106 2.26 -11.01 15.59
CA GLU A 106 1.24 -11.18 14.55
C GLU A 106 1.29 -12.55 13.87
N LEU A 107 2.48 -13.12 13.69
CA LEU A 107 2.63 -14.48 13.16
C LEU A 107 2.03 -15.52 14.11
N SER A 108 2.19 -15.35 15.43
CA SER A 108 1.62 -16.27 16.43
C SER A 108 0.10 -16.22 16.52
N LEU A 109 -0.51 -15.08 16.15
CA LEU A 109 -1.96 -14.86 16.16
C LEU A 109 -2.55 -14.94 14.75
N PHE A 110 -1.77 -15.39 13.77
CA PHE A 110 -2.11 -15.20 12.37
C PHE A 110 -3.45 -15.85 12.01
N GLY A 111 -4.38 -15.04 11.49
CA GLY A 111 -5.73 -15.48 11.11
C GLY A 111 -6.75 -15.55 12.25
N THR A 112 -6.35 -15.28 13.50
CA THR A 112 -7.27 -15.24 14.63
C THR A 112 -7.94 -13.85 14.78
N PRO A 113 -9.06 -13.74 15.51
CA PRO A 113 -9.68 -12.45 15.81
C PRO A 113 -8.77 -11.48 16.60
N ASP A 114 -7.73 -11.98 17.25
CA ASP A 114 -6.77 -11.20 18.03
C ASP A 114 -5.59 -10.65 17.21
N SER A 115 -5.48 -11.08 15.94
CA SER A 115 -4.50 -10.52 15.02
C SER A 115 -4.84 -9.07 14.70
N TYR A 116 -3.85 -8.20 14.84
CA TYR A 116 -3.96 -6.81 14.39
C TYR A 116 -4.30 -6.72 12.90
N PHE A 117 -3.80 -7.66 12.09
CA PHE A 117 -4.13 -7.75 10.67
C PHE A 117 -5.57 -8.17 10.37
N VAL A 118 -6.32 -8.68 11.35
CA VAL A 118 -7.77 -8.91 11.25
C VAL A 118 -8.55 -7.71 11.79
N GLN A 119 -8.16 -7.20 12.96
CA GLN A 119 -8.86 -6.13 13.66
C GLN A 119 -8.81 -4.79 12.92
N LEU A 120 -7.62 -4.37 12.48
CA LEU A 120 -7.43 -3.05 11.86
C LEU A 120 -8.30 -2.88 10.59
N PRO A 121 -8.34 -3.85 9.65
CA PRO A 121 -9.30 -3.84 8.54
C PRO A 121 -10.76 -3.63 8.92
N GLN A 122 -11.23 -4.29 9.98
CA GLN A 122 -12.63 -4.21 10.41
C GLN A 122 -12.94 -2.82 10.96
N GLU A 123 -12.05 -2.27 11.78
CA GLU A 123 -12.16 -0.92 12.31
C GLU A 123 -12.16 0.14 11.18
N LEU A 124 -11.19 0.05 10.27
CA LEU A 124 -11.07 0.99 9.16
C LEU A 124 -12.25 0.89 8.18
N LYS A 125 -12.85 -0.29 8.00
CA LYS A 125 -14.07 -0.47 7.20
C LYS A 125 -15.25 0.31 7.78
N GLN A 126 -15.43 0.30 9.11
CA GLN A 126 -16.47 1.08 9.78
C GLN A 126 -16.24 2.59 9.56
N LYS A 127 -15.01 3.06 9.77
CA LYS A 127 -14.62 4.46 9.53
C LYS A 127 -14.82 4.88 8.07
N ARG A 128 -14.45 4.02 7.11
CA ARG A 128 -14.68 4.22 5.67
C ARG A 128 -16.17 4.39 5.38
N ASN A 129 -17.01 3.50 5.87
CA ASN A 129 -18.46 3.59 5.63
C ASN A 129 -19.04 4.88 6.21
N ARG A 130 -18.61 5.28 7.41
CA ARG A 130 -19.04 6.54 8.02
C ARG A 130 -18.61 7.75 7.19
N LEU A 131 -17.35 7.79 6.74
CA LEU A 131 -16.85 8.88 5.90
C LEU A 131 -17.62 8.97 4.58
N ALA A 132 -17.86 7.84 3.91
CA ALA A 132 -18.66 7.80 2.68
C ALA A 132 -20.07 8.36 2.91
N GLN A 133 -20.73 7.93 3.99
CA GLN A 133 -22.06 8.44 4.34
C GLN A 133 -22.04 9.96 4.52
N CYS A 134 -21.11 10.50 5.31
CA CYS A 134 -21.00 11.94 5.52
C CYS A 134 -20.76 12.72 4.22
N LEU A 135 -19.93 12.19 3.30
CA LEU A 135 -19.65 12.83 2.01
C LEU A 135 -20.89 12.82 1.10
N THR A 136 -21.62 11.70 1.06
CA THR A 136 -22.88 11.61 0.33
C THR A 136 -23.94 12.56 0.89
N GLU A 137 -24.03 12.70 2.22
CA GLU A 137 -24.98 13.60 2.90
C GLU A 137 -24.77 15.08 2.51
N VAL A 138 -23.53 15.49 2.22
CA VAL A 138 -23.23 16.86 1.76
C VAL A 138 -23.29 17.03 0.24
N GLY A 139 -23.70 15.99 -0.50
CA GLY A 139 -23.87 16.04 -1.96
C GLY A 139 -22.63 15.72 -2.79
N MET A 140 -21.54 15.24 -2.17
CA MET A 140 -20.37 14.72 -2.88
C MET A 140 -20.59 13.27 -3.32
N GLU A 141 -19.81 12.81 -4.30
CA GLU A 141 -19.85 11.42 -4.76
C GLU A 141 -18.59 10.65 -4.31
N PRO A 142 -18.59 9.96 -3.16
CA PRO A 142 -17.43 9.21 -2.69
C PRO A 142 -17.19 7.94 -3.51
N ILE A 143 -15.96 7.75 -3.97
CA ILE A 143 -15.48 6.49 -4.55
C ILE A 143 -15.11 5.55 -3.41
N ILE A 144 -15.90 4.51 -3.20
CA ILE A 144 -15.71 3.57 -2.09
C ILE A 144 -14.40 2.77 -2.28
N PRO A 145 -13.39 2.96 -1.41
CA PRO A 145 -12.13 2.26 -1.56
C PRO A 145 -12.24 0.81 -1.10
N GLU A 146 -11.67 -0.09 -1.90
CA GLU A 146 -11.46 -1.52 -1.58
C GLU A 146 -10.22 -1.76 -0.70
N GLY A 147 -9.46 -0.72 -0.37
CA GLY A 147 -8.24 -0.82 0.41
C GLY A 147 -7.58 0.54 0.62
N SER A 148 -6.46 0.56 1.35
CA SER A 148 -5.89 1.80 1.91
C SER A 148 -6.83 2.50 2.90
N TYR A 149 -6.39 3.65 3.42
CA TYR A 149 -7.14 4.48 4.36
C TYR A 149 -7.44 5.87 3.76
N TYR A 150 -7.45 5.98 2.43
CA TYR A 150 -7.84 7.19 1.68
C TYR A 150 -9.15 6.96 0.93
N MET A 151 -9.93 8.02 0.76
CA MET A 151 -11.15 8.06 -0.03
C MET A 151 -11.11 9.28 -0.95
N MET A 152 -11.36 9.07 -2.23
CA MET A 152 -11.58 10.15 -3.18
C MET A 152 -13.08 10.43 -3.27
N ALA A 153 -13.47 11.69 -3.40
CA ALA A 153 -14.84 12.08 -3.64
C ALA A 153 -14.90 13.07 -4.79
N ASP A 154 -15.82 12.86 -5.72
CA ASP A 154 -16.07 13.83 -6.79
C ASP A 154 -16.82 15.03 -6.21
N ILE A 155 -16.29 16.21 -6.52
CA ILE A 155 -16.82 17.52 -6.13
C ILE A 155 -17.25 18.36 -7.36
N SER A 156 -17.31 17.76 -8.54
CA SER A 156 -17.69 18.43 -9.80
C SER A 156 -19.05 19.14 -9.72
N ARG A 157 -19.97 18.62 -8.89
CA ARG A 157 -21.27 19.25 -8.59
C ARG A 157 -21.17 20.59 -7.85
N PHE A 158 -20.02 20.91 -7.27
CA PHE A 158 -19.75 22.16 -6.55
C PHE A 158 -18.92 23.15 -7.40
N SER A 159 -18.98 23.05 -8.74
CA SER A 159 -18.15 23.79 -9.70
C SER A 159 -18.19 25.32 -9.64
N GLU A 160 -18.96 25.92 -8.72
CA GLU A 160 -18.98 27.35 -8.42
C GLU A 160 -18.16 27.70 -7.18
N PHE A 161 -16.98 27.09 -6.99
CA PHE A 161 -15.99 27.72 -6.10
C PHE A 161 -15.36 28.88 -6.88
N PRO A 162 -15.60 30.16 -6.51
CA PRO A 162 -14.96 31.28 -7.17
C PRO A 162 -13.45 31.17 -6.94
N ILE A 163 -12.73 30.75 -7.97
CA ILE A 163 -11.27 30.83 -7.99
C ILE A 163 -10.94 32.32 -7.86
N PRO A 164 -10.23 32.75 -6.80
CA PRO A 164 -9.83 34.14 -6.66
C PRO A 164 -9.10 34.58 -7.94
N PRO A 165 -9.33 35.81 -8.45
CA PRO A 165 -8.73 36.29 -9.70
C PRO A 165 -7.20 36.10 -9.77
N SER A 166 -6.52 36.05 -8.62
CA SER A 166 -5.07 35.83 -8.49
C SER A 166 -4.57 34.44 -8.88
N GLN A 167 -5.46 33.46 -9.12
CA GLN A 167 -5.09 32.08 -9.49
C GLN A 167 -5.53 31.68 -10.91
N LYS A 168 -6.07 32.62 -11.71
CA LYS A 168 -6.28 32.39 -13.14
C LYS A 168 -4.94 32.51 -13.87
N ILE A 169 -4.24 31.39 -14.00
CA ILE A 169 -3.08 31.29 -14.89
C ILE A 169 -3.61 31.39 -16.32
N SER A 170 -3.25 32.45 -17.03
CA SER A 170 -3.45 32.57 -18.47
C SER A 170 -2.52 31.57 -19.16
N LEU A 171 -3.10 30.66 -19.95
CA LEU A 171 -2.37 29.87 -20.93
C LEU A 171 -2.18 30.69 -22.21
#